data_AF-A0A8K0C449-F1
#
_entry.id   AF-A0A8K0C449-F1
#
_cell.length_a   1.000
_cell.length_b   1.000
_cell.length_c   1.000
_cell.angle_alpha   90.00
_cell.angle_beta   90.00
_cell.angle_gamma   90.00
#
_symmetry.space_group_name_H-M   'P 1'
#
loop_
_entity.id
_entity.type
_entity.pdbx_description
1 polymer ?
#
loop_
_entity_poly.entity_id
_entity_poly.type
_entity_poly.pdbx_seq_one_letter_code
_entity_poly.pdbx_strand_id
1 'polypeptide(L)'
;MEKVTKDISYYKSEILFLPFIDFLASSYDEINSVLHFANKKFILKLKRCFVTFDQPLYAKAREIVALSPDLSNITVRLGGFHMLMSFMSAIGHIINGSGLKEVWSLCYASNSVDQMLSGHHYARAI
;
A
#
# COMPACT_ATOMS: atom_id res chain seq x y z
N MET A 1 28.23 9.36 6.60
CA MET A 1 27.95 8.38 5.53
C MET A 1 28.68 8.72 4.24
N GLU A 2 28.53 9.93 3.67
CA GLU A 2 29.15 10.30 2.37
C GLU A 2 30.67 10.07 2.24
N LYS A 3 31.47 10.35 3.28
CA LYS A 3 32.93 10.11 3.22
C LYS A 3 33.31 8.62 3.16
N VAL A 4 32.46 7.74 3.68
CA VAL A 4 32.72 6.28 3.78
C VAL A 4 32.27 5.55 2.52
N THR A 5 31.27 6.09 1.81
CA THR A 5 30.71 5.48 0.59
C THR A 5 31.18 6.16 -0.70
N LYS A 6 32.16 7.07 -0.62
CA LYS A 6 32.60 7.92 -1.74
C LYS A 6 33.02 7.12 -2.98
N ASP A 7 33.72 6.01 -2.76
CA ASP A 7 34.26 5.17 -3.84
C ASP A 7 33.37 3.95 -4.16
N ILE A 8 32.19 3.87 -3.54
CA ILE A 8 31.22 2.79 -3.77
C ILE A 8 30.30 3.22 -4.92
N SER A 9 30.16 2.33 -5.91
CA SER A 9 29.18 2.53 -6.99
C SER A 9 27.77 2.61 -6.42
N TYR A 10 26.99 3.60 -6.86
CA TYR A 10 25.62 3.79 -6.43
C TYR A 10 24.73 4.22 -7.59
N TYR A 11 23.42 4.03 -7.40
CA TYR A 11 22.40 4.52 -8.31
C TYR A 11 21.67 5.69 -7.65
N LYS A 12 21.41 6.75 -8.42
CA LYS A 12 20.57 7.86 -7.96
C LYS A 12 19.11 7.54 -8.24
N SER A 13 18.28 7.63 -7.21
CA SER A 13 16.83 7.69 -7.33
C SER A 13 16.35 9.12 -7.23
N GLU A 14 15.24 9.44 -7.90
CA GLU A 14 14.57 10.74 -7.80
C GLU A 14 13.15 10.53 -7.31
N ILE A 15 12.67 11.45 -6.47
CA ILE A 15 11.27 11.51 -6.04
C ILE A 15 10.62 12.64 -6.82
N LEU A 16 9.66 12.28 -7.68
CA LEU A 16 8.90 13.22 -8.47
C LEU A 16 7.46 13.30 -7.96
N PHE A 17 6.98 14.51 -7.76
CA PHE A 17 5.57 14.73 -7.46
C PHE A 17 4.74 14.58 -8.75
N LEU A 18 3.60 13.91 -8.65
CA LEU A 18 2.60 13.90 -9.71
C LEU A 18 1.70 15.14 -9.54
N PRO A 19 1.18 15.71 -10.64
CA PRO A 19 0.26 16.83 -10.54
C PRO A 19 -0.98 16.42 -9.75
N PHE A 20 -1.54 17.36 -9.00
CA PHE A 20 -2.84 17.18 -8.39
C PHE A 20 -3.91 17.07 -9.48
N ILE A 21 -4.85 16.16 -9.26
CA ILE A 21 -5.97 15.90 -10.16
C ILE A 21 -7.21 16.43 -9.43
N ASP A 22 -7.78 17.52 -9.94
CA ASP A 22 -8.92 18.21 -9.33
C ASP A 22 -10.23 17.58 -9.79
N PHE A 23 -10.65 16.51 -9.09
CA PHE A 23 -11.86 15.74 -9.40
C PHE A 23 -12.55 15.26 -8.11
N LEU A 24 -13.79 14.77 -8.25
CA LEU A 24 -14.68 14.27 -7.19
C LEU A 24 -14.22 12.92 -6.61
N ALA A 25 -13.18 12.96 -5.78
CA ALA A 25 -12.53 11.80 -5.17
C ALA A 25 -13.46 10.59 -4.99
N SER A 26 -13.30 9.58 -5.85
CA SER A 26 -13.80 8.17 -5.77
C SER A 26 -14.59 7.68 -6.99
N SER A 27 -14.71 8.45 -8.08
CA SER A 27 -15.37 7.95 -9.30
C SER A 27 -14.48 6.94 -10.06
N TYR A 28 -15.08 6.04 -10.86
CA TYR A 28 -14.31 5.13 -11.72
C TYR A 28 -13.50 5.90 -12.77
N ASP A 29 -14.07 6.96 -13.32
CA ASP A 29 -13.43 7.80 -14.35
C ASP A 29 -12.15 8.47 -13.82
N GLU A 30 -12.16 8.90 -12.55
CA GLU A 30 -10.99 9.44 -11.88
C GLU A 30 -9.88 8.42 -11.68
N ILE A 31 -10.22 7.27 -11.11
CA ILE A 31 -9.26 6.21 -10.85
C ILE A 31 -8.65 5.77 -12.19
N ASN A 32 -9.48 5.66 -13.23
CA ASN A 32 -9.03 5.35 -14.58
C ASN A 32 -8.07 6.43 -15.12
N SER A 33 -8.41 7.71 -14.97
CA SER A 33 -7.57 8.84 -15.38
C SER A 33 -6.22 8.85 -14.67
N VAL A 34 -6.20 8.60 -13.35
CA VAL A 34 -4.97 8.45 -12.53
C VAL A 34 -4.12 7.30 -13.06
N LEU A 35 -4.73 6.15 -13.34
CA LEU A 35 -4.03 4.96 -13.83
C LEU A 35 -3.44 5.18 -15.23
N HIS A 36 -4.18 5.76 -16.16
CA HIS A 36 -3.63 6.10 -17.49
C HIS A 36 -2.56 7.19 -17.40
N PHE A 37 -2.68 8.15 -16.47
CA PHE A 37 -1.63 9.14 -16.24
C PHE A 37 -0.34 8.48 -15.71
N ALA A 38 -0.47 7.57 -14.75
CA ALA A 38 0.64 6.76 -14.25
C ALA A 38 1.25 5.88 -15.37
N ASN A 39 0.42 5.32 -16.25
CA ASN A 39 0.86 4.52 -17.40
C ASN A 39 1.63 5.36 -18.44
N LYS A 40 1.13 6.56 -18.76
CA LYS A 40 1.80 7.51 -19.68
C LYS A 40 3.20 7.92 -19.23
N LYS A 41 3.56 7.70 -17.95
CA LYS A 41 4.92 7.88 -17.43
C LYS A 41 5.92 6.77 -17.82
N PHE A 42 5.67 6.06 -18.92
CA PHE A 42 6.70 5.36 -19.71
C PHE A 42 7.95 6.22 -19.99
N ILE A 43 7.84 7.55 -19.85
CA ILE A 43 8.93 8.54 -19.80
C ILE A 43 10.06 8.14 -18.85
N LEU A 44 9.81 7.39 -17.77
CA LEU A 44 10.83 6.92 -16.83
C LEU A 44 11.45 5.54 -17.18
N LYS A 45 11.12 4.95 -18.34
CA LYS A 45 11.60 3.62 -18.79
C LYS A 45 11.34 2.48 -17.78
N LEU A 46 10.34 2.63 -16.92
CA LEU A 46 9.98 1.63 -15.93
C LEU A 46 9.20 0.48 -16.59
N LYS A 47 9.67 -0.76 -16.40
CA LYS A 47 8.99 -1.97 -16.93
C LYS A 47 7.62 -2.21 -16.29
N ARG A 48 7.43 -1.73 -15.06
CA ARG A 48 6.20 -1.90 -14.27
C ARG A 48 6.03 -0.68 -13.36
N CYS A 49 4.80 -0.18 -13.25
CA CYS A 49 4.44 0.93 -12.39
C CYS A 49 3.50 0.43 -11.29
N PHE A 50 3.88 0.66 -10.04
CA PHE A 50 3.04 0.32 -8.89
C PHE A 50 2.26 1.54 -8.44
N VAL A 51 0.94 1.39 -8.31
CA VAL A 51 0.05 2.46 -7.85
C VAL A 51 -0.67 1.97 -6.59
N THR A 52 -0.51 2.69 -5.48
CA THR A 52 -1.13 2.35 -4.21
C THR A 52 -2.39 3.16 -3.98
N PHE A 53 -3.45 2.52 -3.52
CA PHE A 53 -4.71 3.16 -3.18
C PHE A 53 -5.20 2.72 -1.80
N ASP A 54 -5.95 3.59 -1.13
CA ASP A 54 -6.73 3.19 0.04
C ASP A 54 -7.79 2.15 -0.34
N GLN A 55 -8.24 1.38 0.64
CA GLN A 55 -9.00 0.15 0.40
C GLN A 55 -10.23 0.32 -0.53
N PRO A 56 -11.08 1.35 -0.40
CA PRO A 56 -12.23 1.53 -1.30
C PRO A 56 -11.82 1.81 -2.75
N LEU A 57 -10.77 2.61 -2.94
CA LEU A 57 -10.25 2.97 -4.26
C LEU A 57 -9.50 1.81 -4.91
N TYR A 58 -8.76 1.03 -4.10
CA TYR A 58 -8.06 -0.16 -4.55
C TYR A 58 -9.00 -1.17 -5.19
N ALA A 59 -10.18 -1.42 -4.58
CA ALA A 59 -11.16 -2.35 -5.13
C ALA A 59 -11.59 -1.95 -6.55
N LYS A 60 -11.94 -0.68 -6.76
CA LYS A 60 -12.31 -0.14 -8.09
C LYS A 60 -11.14 -0.16 -9.07
N ALA A 61 -9.94 0.20 -8.61
CA ALA A 61 -8.73 0.19 -9.43
C ALA A 61 -8.38 -1.22 -9.93
N ARG A 62 -8.64 -2.26 -9.13
CA ARG A 62 -8.47 -3.66 -9.52
C ARG A 62 -9.39 -4.05 -10.66
N GLU A 63 -10.65 -3.63 -10.61
CA GLU A 63 -11.61 -3.87 -11.69
C GLU A 63 -11.18 -3.19 -12.99
N ILE A 64 -10.78 -1.92 -12.92
CA ILE A 64 -10.30 -1.16 -14.08
C ILE A 64 -9.09 -1.85 -14.73
N VAL A 65 -8.05 -2.18 -13.94
CA VAL A 65 -6.84 -2.84 -14.50
C VAL A 65 -7.15 -4.22 -15.07
N ALA A 66 -8.11 -4.95 -14.50
CA ALA A 66 -8.52 -6.25 -15.03
C ALA A 66 -9.23 -6.14 -16.40
N LEU A 67 -9.88 -5.00 -16.68
CA LEU A 67 -10.65 -4.77 -17.91
C LEU A 67 -9.90 -3.95 -18.97
N SER A 68 -8.74 -3.37 -18.62
CA SER A 68 -7.97 -2.47 -19.49
C SER A 68 -6.60 -3.06 -19.88
N PRO A 69 -6.49 -3.78 -21.02
CA PRO A 69 -5.23 -4.39 -21.46
C PRO A 69 -4.08 -3.40 -21.67
N ASP A 70 -4.40 -2.14 -21.98
CA ASP A 70 -3.42 -1.06 -22.16
C ASP A 70 -2.75 -0.64 -20.84
N LEU A 71 -3.32 -1.02 -19.68
CA LEU A 71 -2.76 -0.85 -18.34
C LEU A 71 -1.97 -2.08 -17.85
N SER A 72 -1.58 -3.00 -18.72
CA SER A 72 -0.90 -4.26 -18.35
C SER A 72 0.45 -4.10 -17.62
N ASN A 73 1.10 -2.95 -17.73
CA ASN A 73 2.31 -2.59 -16.98
C ASN A 73 2.01 -1.98 -15.61
N ILE A 74 0.75 -1.69 -15.27
CA ILE A 74 0.34 -1.15 -13.99
C ILE A 74 0.01 -2.30 -13.03
N THR A 75 0.51 -2.21 -11.80
CA THR A 75 0.14 -3.10 -10.71
C THR A 75 -0.39 -2.29 -9.55
N VAL A 76 -1.70 -2.35 -9.34
CA VAL A 76 -2.33 -1.68 -8.21
C VAL A 76 -2.11 -2.46 -6.92
N ARG A 77 -1.90 -1.75 -5.80
CA ARG A 77 -1.67 -2.32 -4.47
C ARG A 77 -2.50 -1.58 -3.42
N LEU A 78 -2.83 -2.26 -2.33
CA LEU A 78 -3.35 -1.59 -1.13
C LEU A 78 -2.29 -0.64 -0.57
N GLY A 79 -2.74 0.52 -0.10
CA GLY A 79 -1.93 1.46 0.66
C GLY A 79 -1.28 0.76 1.86
N GLY A 80 -0.06 1.17 2.22
CA GLY A 80 0.76 0.43 3.19
C GLY A 80 0.06 0.20 4.53
N PHE A 81 -0.66 1.19 5.05
CA PHE A 81 -1.47 1.06 6.25
C PHE A 81 -2.62 0.07 6.07
N HIS A 82 -3.41 0.20 5.01
CA HIS A 82 -4.50 -0.74 4.73
C HIS A 82 -4.00 -2.18 4.58
N MET A 83 -2.88 -2.39 3.88
CA MET A 83 -2.26 -3.71 3.73
C MET A 83 -1.88 -4.30 5.10
N LEU A 84 -1.23 -3.52 5.96
CA LEU A 84 -0.82 -3.97 7.28
C LEU A 84 -2.03 -4.25 8.19
N MET A 85 -3.02 -3.35 8.20
CA MET A 85 -4.28 -3.53 8.92
C MET A 85 -5.01 -4.81 8.49
N SER A 86 -5.14 -5.05 7.18
CA SER A 86 -5.74 -6.28 6.65
C SER A 86 -4.95 -7.53 7.06
N PHE A 87 -3.62 -7.48 7.03
CA PHE A 87 -2.77 -8.61 7.41
C PHE A 87 -2.91 -8.94 8.90
N MET A 88 -2.87 -7.92 9.77
CA MET A 88 -3.04 -8.09 11.21
C MET A 88 -4.44 -8.63 11.56
N SER A 89 -5.48 -8.11 10.88
CA SER A 89 -6.85 -8.62 11.02
C SER A 89 -6.96 -10.10 10.62
N ALA A 90 -6.32 -10.48 9.51
CA ALA A 90 -6.30 -11.87 9.05
C ALA A 90 -5.61 -12.80 10.06
N ILE A 91 -4.48 -12.37 10.65
CA ILE A 91 -3.82 -13.10 11.73
C ILE A 91 -4.78 -13.27 12.91
N GLY A 92 -5.34 -12.17 13.42
CA GLY A 92 -6.26 -12.21 14.56
C GLY A 92 -7.46 -13.11 14.33
N HIS A 93 -7.97 -13.16 13.10
CA HIS A 93 -9.10 -14.01 12.73
C HIS A 93 -8.72 -15.49 12.58
N ILE A 94 -7.68 -15.81 11.79
CA ILE A 94 -7.34 -17.19 11.41
C ILE A 94 -6.81 -17.99 12.60
N ILE A 95 -5.98 -17.37 13.44
CA ILE A 95 -5.36 -18.04 14.59
C ILE A 95 -5.95 -17.58 15.92
N ASN A 96 -7.23 -17.18 15.90
CA ASN A 96 -7.97 -16.91 17.13
C ASN A 96 -7.98 -18.17 18.02
N GLY A 97 -7.76 -17.99 19.32
CA GLY A 97 -7.68 -19.09 20.29
C GLY A 97 -6.39 -19.92 20.22
N SER A 98 -5.39 -19.52 19.43
CA SER A 98 -4.10 -20.21 19.34
C SER A 98 -3.16 -19.99 20.54
N GLY A 99 -3.50 -19.09 21.47
CA GLY A 99 -2.58 -18.63 22.50
C GLY A 99 -1.76 -17.39 22.09
N LEU A 100 -1.84 -16.94 20.83
CA LEU A 100 -1.03 -15.81 20.36
C LEU A 100 -1.32 -14.52 21.14
N LYS A 101 -2.60 -14.24 21.44
CA LYS A 101 -3.01 -13.07 22.22
C LYS A 101 -2.35 -13.07 23.59
N GLU A 102 -2.36 -14.22 24.27
CA GLU A 102 -1.82 -14.43 25.59
C GLU A 102 -0.31 -14.21 25.60
N VAL A 103 0.41 -14.77 24.61
CA VAL A 103 1.85 -14.57 24.44
C VAL A 103 2.18 -13.10 24.17
N TRP A 104 1.45 -12.44 23.27
CA TRP A 104 1.68 -11.03 22.97
C TRP A 104 1.33 -10.10 24.12
N SER A 105 0.37 -10.49 24.96
CA SER A 105 -0.01 -9.75 26.16
C SER A 105 1.08 -9.77 27.26
N LEU A 106 2.14 -10.57 27.09
CA LEU A 106 3.35 -10.50 27.94
C LEU A 106 4.24 -9.29 27.59
N CYS A 107 4.13 -8.77 26.36
CA CYS A 107 4.93 -7.64 25.88
C CYS A 107 4.11 -6.35 25.76
N TYR A 108 2.81 -6.48 25.46
CA TYR A 108 1.90 -5.37 25.21
C TYR A 108 0.72 -5.40 26.18
N ALA A 109 0.10 -4.24 26.41
CA ALA A 109 -1.17 -4.21 27.14
C ALA A 109 -2.23 -5.04 26.39
N SER A 110 -2.96 -5.91 27.11
CA SER A 110 -3.94 -6.84 26.53
C SER A 110 -4.96 -6.14 25.61
N ASN A 111 -5.45 -4.96 26.01
CA ASN A 111 -6.35 -4.14 25.18
C ASN A 111 -5.69 -3.70 23.86
N SER A 112 -4.39 -3.42 23.85
CA SER A 112 -3.66 -3.07 22.62
C SER A 112 -3.54 -4.27 21.70
N VAL A 113 -3.28 -5.47 22.25
CA VAL A 113 -3.22 -6.72 21.47
C VAL A 113 -4.56 -7.00 20.79
N ASP A 114 -5.68 -6.80 21.48
CA ASP A 114 -7.01 -6.93 20.88
C ASP A 114 -7.22 -5.99 19.69
N GLN A 115 -6.76 -4.75 19.81
CA GLN A 115 -6.87 -3.74 18.75
C GLN A 115 -5.88 -3.94 17.60
N MET A 116 -4.71 -4.54 17.87
CA MET A 116 -3.78 -4.98 16.83
C MET A 116 -4.38 -6.12 16.02
N LEU A 117 -4.88 -7.16 16.70
CA LEU A 117 -5.44 -8.36 16.07
C LEU A 117 -6.79 -8.09 15.41
N SER A 118 -7.51 -7.04 15.77
CA SER A 118 -8.67 -6.57 15.00
C SER A 118 -8.28 -5.90 13.68
N GLY A 119 -7.01 -5.46 13.56
CA GLY A 119 -6.48 -4.73 12.41
C GLY A 119 -6.90 -3.26 12.34
N HIS A 120 -7.72 -2.73 13.26
CA HIS A 120 -8.26 -1.38 13.14
C HIS A 120 -7.35 -0.29 13.69
N HIS A 121 -6.52 -0.61 14.70
CA HIS A 121 -5.73 0.40 15.39
C HIS A 121 -4.27 -0.03 15.57
N TYR A 122 -3.68 -0.60 14.52
CA TYR A 122 -2.25 -0.94 14.52
C TYR A 122 -1.37 0.24 14.96
N ALA A 123 -1.61 1.46 14.43
CA ALA A 123 -0.80 2.64 14.74
C ALA A 123 -0.87 3.09 16.21
N ARG A 124 -1.87 2.62 16.98
CA ARG A 124 -1.99 2.94 18.42
C ARG A 124 -1.30 1.91 19.31
N ALA A 125 -0.78 0.84 18.74
CA ALA A 125 -0.14 -0.24 19.47
C ALA A 125 1.40 -0.20 19.39
N ILE A 126 1.96 0.79 18.70
CA ILE A 126 3.40 1.07 18.60
C ILE A 126 3.72 2.31 19.43
#